data_AF-A0A4D4K994-F1
#
_entry.id   AF-A0A4D4K994-F1
#
_cell.length_a   1.000
_cell.length_b   1.000
_cell.length_c   1.000
_cell.angle_alpha   90.00
_cell.angle_beta   90.00
_cell.angle_gamma   90.00
#
_symmetry.space_group_name_H-M   'P 1'
#
loop_
_entity.id
_entity.type
_entity.pdbx_description
1 polymer ?
#
loop_
_entity_poly.entity_id
_entity_poly.type
_entity_poly.pdbx_seq_one_letter_code
_entity_poly.pdbx_strand_id
1 'polypeptide(L)' 'MDDIQTTDTSAPAASGLLTGKVAFISGAGRGIGAAAARLFAREDARVLLAARTEDQP' A
#
# COMPACT_ATOMS: atom_id res chain seq x y z
N MET A 1 -40.44 13.30 -3.31
CA MET A 1 -39.87 12.30 -4.24
C MET A 1 -38.45 12.78 -4.44
N ASP A 2 -37.58 12.38 -3.53
CA ASP A 2 -36.20 12.83 -3.46
C ASP A 2 -35.34 11.78 -4.15
N ASP A 3 -34.83 12.13 -5.33
CA ASP A 3 -33.83 11.36 -6.06
C ASP A 3 -32.49 11.53 -5.34
N ILE A 4 -32.17 10.63 -4.42
CA ILE A 4 -30.83 10.56 -3.82
C ILE A 4 -29.98 9.67 -4.73
N GLN A 5 -29.29 10.26 -5.71
CA GLN A 5 -28.17 9.59 -6.37
C GLN A 5 -27.03 9.45 -5.36
N THR A 6 -26.93 8.30 -4.71
CA THR A 6 -25.71 7.86 -4.02
C THR A 6 -24.62 7.77 -5.08
N THR A 7 -23.68 8.72 -5.05
CA THR A 7 -22.51 8.71 -5.91
C THR A 7 -21.64 7.51 -5.50
N ASP A 8 -21.74 6.43 -6.28
CA ASP A 8 -20.81 5.30 -6.21
C ASP A 8 -19.40 5.83 -6.50
N THR A 9 -18.69 6.24 -5.44
CA THR A 9 -17.26 6.53 -5.48
C THR A 9 -16.52 5.18 -5.44
N SER A 10 -16.78 4.33 -6.43
CA SER A 10 -15.90 3.22 -6.76
C SER A 10 -14.90 3.75 -7.78
N ALA A 11 -13.96 4.59 -7.30
CA ALA A 11 -12.75 4.83 -8.09
C ALA A 11 -12.12 3.46 -8.35
N PRO A 12 -11.74 3.14 -9.60
CA PRO A 12 -11.17 1.84 -9.90
C PRO A 12 -9.93 1.66 -9.03
N ALA A 13 -9.76 0.47 -8.48
CA ALA A 13 -8.52 0.04 -7.85
C ALA A 13 -7.43 0.01 -8.94
N ALA A 14 -6.90 1.18 -9.27
CA ALA A 14 -5.81 1.34 -10.21
C ALA A 14 -4.55 0.84 -9.50
N SER A 15 -4.35 -0.47 -9.52
CA SER A 15 -3.08 -1.09 -9.16
C SER A 15 -1.97 -0.47 -10.01
N GLY A 16 -0.85 -0.16 -9.38
CA GLY A 16 0.33 0.35 -10.07
C GLY A 16 0.56 1.85 -9.87
N LEU A 17 -0.05 2.48 -8.85
CA LEU A 17 0.20 3.89 -8.53
C LEU A 17 1.68 4.23 -8.31
N LEU A 18 2.47 3.23 -7.92
CA LEU A 18 3.90 3.35 -7.65
C LEU A 18 4.76 2.63 -8.70
N THR A 19 4.21 2.35 -9.88
CA THR A 19 4.93 1.70 -10.97
C THR A 19 6.25 2.42 -11.26
N GLY A 20 7.33 1.64 -11.29
CA GLY A 20 8.67 2.12 -11.59
C GLY A 20 9.34 2.90 -10.45
N LYS A 21 8.68 3.05 -9.30
CA LYS A 21 9.25 3.68 -8.11
C LYS A 21 10.02 2.67 -7.27
N VAL A 22 10.95 3.20 -6.46
CA VAL A 22 11.66 2.44 -5.43
C VAL A 22 11.33 3.07 -4.09
N ALA A 23 10.91 2.26 -3.11
CA ALA A 23 10.55 2.71 -1.78
C ALA A 23 11.46 2.07 -0.73
N PHE A 24 12.12 2.88 0.09
CA PHE A 24 12.84 2.44 1.27
C PHE A 24 11.95 2.61 2.50
N ILE A 25 11.62 1.51 3.17
CA ILE A 25 10.69 1.49 4.30
C ILE A 25 11.43 1.06 5.56
N SER A 26 11.63 2.01 6.48
CA SER A 26 12.11 1.74 7.83
C SER A 26 10.97 1.34 8.76
N GLY A 27 11.26 0.54 9.79
CA GLY A 27 10.23 0.02 10.70
C GLY A 27 9.29 -1.00 10.04
N ALA A 28 9.74 -1.67 8.97
CA ALA A 28 8.91 -2.56 8.15
C ALA A 28 8.51 -3.89 8.83
N GLY A 29 9.00 -4.17 10.04
CA GLY A 29 8.80 -5.47 10.70
C GLY A 29 7.39 -5.69 11.25
N ARG A 30 6.63 -4.64 11.56
CA ARG A 30 5.25 -4.76 12.10
C ARG A 30 4.44 -3.48 11.95
N GLY A 31 3.14 -3.58 12.26
CA GLY A 31 2.24 -2.43 12.32
C GLY A 31 2.16 -1.68 10.99
N ILE A 32 2.20 -0.35 11.05
CA ILE A 32 1.99 0.52 9.89
C ILE A 32 3.11 0.33 8.85
N GLY A 33 4.37 0.18 9.26
CA GLY A 33 5.48 -0.02 8.33
C GLY A 33 5.32 -1.29 7.49
N ALA A 34 4.91 -2.39 8.13
CA ALA A 34 4.61 -3.64 7.44
C ALA A 34 3.39 -3.52 6.50
N ALA A 35 2.35 -2.81 6.94
CA ALA A 35 1.16 -2.56 6.11
C ALA A 35 1.49 -1.71 4.88
N ALA A 36 2.25 -0.63 5.07
CA ALA A 36 2.71 0.25 4.00
C ALA A 36 3.58 -0.50 2.98
N ALA A 37 4.50 -1.36 3.44
CA ALA A 37 5.31 -2.20 2.56
C ALA A 37 4.47 -3.09 1.65
N ARG A 38 3.44 -3.74 2.21
CA ARG A 38 2.53 -4.59 1.46
C ARG A 38 1.71 -3.81 0.45
N LEU A 39 1.19 -2.64 0.83
CA LEU A 39 0.46 -1.77 -0.09
C LEU A 39 1.37 -1.27 -1.20
N PHE A 40 2.59 -0.83 -0.89
CA PHE A 40 3.49 -0.27 -1.88
C PHE A 40 3.95 -1.32 -2.90
N ALA A 41 4.20 -2.55 -2.45
CA ALA A 41 4.50 -3.66 -3.34
C ALA A 41 3.31 -4.01 -4.26
N ARG A 42 2.07 -3.92 -3.77
CA ARG A 42 0.85 -4.11 -4.58
C ARG A 42 0.67 -3.02 -5.64
N GLU A 43 1.22 -1.83 -5.39
CA GLU A 43 1.21 -0.71 -6.32
C GLU A 43 2.43 -0.68 -7.26
N ASP A 44 3.09 -1.83 -7.49
CA ASP A 44 4.25 -2.00 -8.37
C ASP A 44 5.52 -1.20 -7.98
N ALA A 45 5.64 -0.83 -6.70
CA ALA A 45 6.90 -0.32 -6.18
C ALA A 45 7.91 -1.46 -5.98
N ARG A 46 9.18 -1.19 -6.30
CA ARG A 46 10.29 -2.00 -5.79
C ARG A 46 10.57 -1.57 -4.36
N VAL A 47 10.41 -2.46 -3.38
CA VAL A 47 10.48 -2.10 -1.96
C VAL A 47 11.73 -2.67 -1.30
N LEU A 48 12.48 -1.84 -0.57
CA LEU A 48 13.55 -2.25 0.34
C LEU A 48 13.07 -2.07 1.78
N LEU A 49 13.13 -3.15 2.56
CA LEU A 49 12.63 -3.20 3.92
C LEU A 49 13.79 -3.11 4.92
N ALA A 50 13.67 -2.21 5.89
CA ALA A 50 14.58 -2.12 7.03
C ALA A 50 13.79 -2.26 8.33
N ALA A 51 14.10 -3.29 9.09
CA ALA A 51 13.55 -3.53 10.42
C ALA A 51 14.65 -4.07 11.34
N ARG A 52 14.45 -3.92 12.65
CA ARG A 52 15.38 -4.48 13.66
C ARG A 52 15.18 -5.99 13.85
N THR A 53 13.95 -6.46 13.69
CA THR A 53 13.60 -7.87 13.87
C THR A 53 13.70 -8.57 12.52
N GLU A 54 14.44 -9.66 12.47
CA GLU A 54 14.42 -10.61 11.35
C GLU A 54 13.02 -11.27 11.25
N ASP A 55 12.58 -11.54 10.02
CA ASP A 55 11.24 -12.03 9.67
C ASP A 55 10.79 -13.13 10.64
N GLN A 56 9.77 -12.83 11.43
CA GLN A 56 9.13 -13.81 12.30
C GLN A 56 8.18 -14.63 11.40
N PRO A 57 8.27 -15.97 11.38
CA PRO A 57 7.54 -16.83 10.45
C PRO A 57 6.02 -16.68 10.51
#